data_AF-A0A382BU73-F1
#
_entry.id   AF-A0A382BU73-F1
#
_cell.length_a   1.000
_cell.length_b   1.000
_cell.length_c   1.000
_cell.angle_alpha   90.00
_cell.angle_beta   90.00
_cell.angle_gamma   90.00
#
_symmetry.space_group_name_H-M   'P 1'
#
loop_
_entity.id
_entity.type
_entity.pdbx_description
1 polymer ?
#
loop_
_entity_poly.entity_id
_entity_poly.type
_entity_poly.pdbx_seq_one_letter_code
_entity_poly.pdbx_strand_id
1 'polypeptide(L)'
;MVGKTGKIRRLERADRGRKGIYILPNAFTTGSLFAAFYAIVQATAGNFEHSAVAIIVAAVLDSLDGRVARMTNTVSDFGKEYDSLVDLVAFGLAPALVFYEWGLKDLGKIGWLTAFI
;
A
#
# COMPACT_ATOMS: atom_id res chain seq x y z
N MET A 1 9.89 -60.11 -9.63
CA MET A 1 9.73 -58.96 -8.69
C MET A 1 10.82 -57.92 -8.95
N VAL A 2 10.68 -57.10 -10.01
CA VAL A 2 11.58 -55.96 -10.28
C VAL A 2 10.74 -54.91 -11.01
N GLY A 3 10.53 -53.72 -10.44
CA GLY A 3 9.73 -52.68 -11.09
C GLY A 3 9.30 -51.46 -10.27
N LYS A 4 9.89 -51.21 -9.08
CA LYS A 4 9.48 -50.06 -8.23
C LYS A 4 10.58 -49.01 -7.94
N THR A 5 11.75 -49.10 -8.58
CA THR A 5 12.88 -48.22 -8.23
C THR A 5 12.98 -46.95 -9.09
N GLY A 6 12.30 -46.87 -10.24
CA GLY A 6 12.40 -45.72 -11.16
C GLY A 6 11.47 -44.54 -10.87
N LYS A 7 10.41 -44.73 -10.07
CA LYS A 7 9.35 -43.71 -9.93
C LYS A 7 9.61 -42.71 -8.80
N ILE A 8 10.46 -43.05 -7.83
CA ILE A 8 10.67 -42.24 -6.61
C ILE A 8 11.67 -41.09 -6.84
N ARG A 9 12.58 -41.22 -7.82
CA ARG A 9 13.58 -40.18 -8.16
C ARG A 9 13.06 -39.00 -8.99
N ARG A 10 11.79 -39.00 -9.43
CA ARG A 10 11.25 -37.96 -10.31
C ARG A 10 10.44 -36.88 -9.59
N LEU A 11 10.23 -37.02 -8.28
CA LEU A 11 9.49 -36.05 -7.46
C LEU A 11 10.39 -34.98 -6.82
N GLU A 12 11.72 -35.12 -6.89
CA GLU A 12 12.68 -34.08 -6.48
C GLU A 12 13.05 -33.13 -7.63
N ARG A 13 12.12 -32.87 -8.56
CA ARG A 13 12.28 -31.78 -9.53
C ARG A 13 11.97 -30.45 -8.86
N ALA A 14 12.95 -29.98 -8.10
CA ALA A 14 13.37 -28.58 -8.05
C ALA A 14 12.26 -27.54 -8.19
N ASP A 15 11.47 -27.34 -7.13
CA ASP A 15 10.83 -26.04 -6.89
C ASP A 15 11.93 -25.06 -6.43
N ARG A 16 12.79 -24.68 -7.39
CA ARG A 16 13.72 -23.58 -7.24
C ARG A 16 12.89 -22.32 -7.12
N GLY A 17 12.82 -21.83 -5.89
CA GLY A 17 12.03 -20.68 -5.48
C GLY A 17 12.13 -19.51 -6.44
N ARG A 18 11.00 -19.18 -7.07
CA ARG A 18 10.74 -17.84 -7.58
C ARG A 18 10.20 -16.98 -6.43
N LYS A 19 11.03 -16.76 -5.40
CA LYS A 19 10.76 -15.79 -4.33
C LYS A 19 10.96 -14.33 -4.78
N GLY A 20 11.24 -14.10 -6.07
CA GLY A 20 11.56 -12.79 -6.64
C GLY A 20 10.35 -11.95 -7.09
N ILE A 21 9.14 -12.50 -7.14
CA ILE A 21 7.93 -11.79 -7.62
C ILE A 21 6.92 -11.54 -6.48
N TYR A 22 7.41 -11.56 -5.23
CA TYR A 22 6.62 -11.27 -4.03
C TYR A 22 6.95 -9.90 -3.41
N ILE A 23 8.07 -9.30 -3.81
CA ILE A 23 8.60 -8.06 -3.23
C ILE A 23 8.17 -6.84 -4.05
N LEU A 24 7.92 -7.04 -5.35
CA LEU A 24 7.61 -5.93 -6.27
C LEU A 24 6.34 -5.18 -5.90
N PRO A 25 5.21 -5.86 -5.61
CA PRO A 25 4.00 -5.15 -5.23
C PRO A 25 4.22 -4.42 -3.90
N ASN A 26 4.50 -5.15 -2.82
CA ASN A 26 4.72 -4.55 -1.51
C ASN A 26 5.68 -3.35 -1.46
N ALA A 27 6.65 -3.21 -2.37
CA ALA A 27 7.48 -2.00 -2.47
C ALA A 27 6.70 -0.74 -2.94
N PHE A 28 5.83 -0.84 -3.94
CA PHE A 28 5.03 0.30 -4.41
C PHE A 28 3.91 0.65 -3.42
N THR A 29 3.15 -0.32 -2.91
CA THR A 29 2.18 -0.09 -1.80
C THR A 29 2.89 0.52 -0.59
N THR A 30 4.09 0.07 -0.24
CA THR A 30 4.84 0.69 0.88
C THR A 30 5.29 2.12 0.54
N GLY A 31 5.62 2.39 -0.74
CA GLY A 31 5.91 3.73 -1.23
C GLY A 31 4.72 4.67 -1.15
N SER A 32 3.51 4.21 -1.52
CA SER A 32 2.28 5.01 -1.38
C SER A 32 1.97 5.30 0.08
N LEU A 33 2.13 4.31 0.97
CA LEU A 33 1.99 4.49 2.41
C LEU A 33 2.97 5.54 2.95
N PHE A 34 4.23 5.50 2.53
CA PHE A 34 5.23 6.49 2.95
C PHE A 34 4.88 7.90 2.47
N ALA A 35 4.41 8.03 1.22
CA ALA A 35 3.97 9.32 0.68
C ALA A 35 2.74 9.87 1.43
N ALA A 36 1.77 9.02 1.77
CA ALA A 36 0.61 9.38 2.58
C ALA A 36 1.02 9.83 3.99
N PHE A 37 1.93 9.10 4.64
CA PHE A 37 2.48 9.49 5.94
C PHE A 37 3.22 10.83 5.87
N TYR A 38 4.05 11.03 4.84
CA TYR A 38 4.73 12.31 4.61
C TYR A 38 3.75 13.47 4.40
N ALA A 39 2.63 13.24 3.71
CA ALA A 39 1.60 14.26 3.55
C ALA A 39 1.01 14.72 4.90
N ILE A 40 0.75 13.77 5.81
CA ILE A 40 0.26 14.05 7.16
C ILE A 40 1.30 14.85 7.95
N VAL A 41 2.57 14.43 7.92
CA VAL A 41 3.66 15.15 8.59
C VAL A 41 3.76 16.59 8.08
N GLN A 42 3.72 16.80 6.76
CA GLN A 42 3.79 18.15 6.19
C GLN A 42 2.59 19.02 6.55
N ALA A 43 1.40 18.44 6.68
CA ALA A 43 0.21 19.18 7.08
C ALA A 43 0.31 19.63 8.53
N THR A 44 0.80 18.77 9.43
CA THR A 44 1.07 19.15 10.82
C THR A 44 2.18 20.20 10.96
N ALA A 45 3.06 20.32 9.96
CA ALA A 45 4.07 21.37 9.87
C ALA A 45 3.55 22.66 9.19
N GLY A 46 2.29 22.70 8.74
CA GLY A 46 1.68 23.82 8.02
C GLY A 46 2.03 23.91 6.53
N ASN A 47 2.77 22.93 5.99
CA ASN A 47 3.23 22.91 4.60
C ASN A 47 2.21 22.21 3.67
N PHE A 48 1.03 22.79 3.53
CA PHE A 48 -0.09 22.16 2.82
C PHE A 48 0.16 21.91 1.32
N GLU A 49 0.99 22.73 0.66
CA GLU A 49 1.39 22.51 -0.73
C GLU A 49 2.16 21.18 -0.89
N HIS A 50 3.13 20.94 -0.01
CA HIS A 50 3.88 19.68 0.01
C HIS A 50 2.99 18.48 0.36
N SER A 51 2.02 18.66 1.26
CA SER A 51 1.03 17.63 1.58
C SER A 51 0.17 17.26 0.37
N ALA A 52 -0.33 18.25 -0.37
CA ALA A 52 -1.15 18.01 -1.56
C ALA A 52 -0.36 17.25 -2.64
N VAL A 53 0.89 17.66 -2.91
CA VAL A 53 1.77 16.96 -3.85
C VAL A 53 2.02 15.52 -3.39
N ALA A 54 2.25 15.31 -2.09
CA ALA A 54 2.50 13.99 -1.53
C ALA A 54 1.28 13.05 -1.64
N ILE A 55 0.05 13.55 -1.45
CA ILE A 55 -1.17 12.78 -1.68
C ILE A 55 -1.27 12.35 -3.15
N ILE A 56 -0.98 13.26 -4.09
CA ILE A 56 -0.99 12.92 -5.52
C ILE A 56 0.07 11.85 -5.83
N VAL A 57 1.27 11.96 -5.25
CA VAL A 57 2.32 10.94 -5.40
C VAL A 57 1.87 9.61 -4.82
N ALA A 58 1.26 9.59 -3.63
CA ALA A 58 0.71 8.39 -3.02
C ALA A 58 -0.32 7.72 -3.94
N ALA A 59 -1.25 8.51 -4.49
CA ALA A 59 -2.27 8.02 -5.42
C ALA A 59 -1.70 7.41 -6.70
N VAL A 60 -0.65 8.03 -7.26
CA VAL A 60 0.03 7.51 -8.45
C VAL A 60 0.74 6.19 -8.12
N LEU A 61 1.52 6.14 -7.03
CA LEU A 61 2.25 4.94 -6.62
C LEU A 61 1.31 3.76 -6.35
N ASP A 62 0.20 4.02 -5.68
CA ASP A 62 -0.83 3.03 -5.36
C ASP A 62 -1.52 2.48 -6.62
N SER A 63 -1.91 3.38 -7.53
CA SER A 63 -2.54 3.01 -8.81
C SER A 63 -1.63 2.18 -9.73
N LEU A 64 -0.31 2.39 -9.63
CA LEU A 64 0.69 1.62 -10.37
C LEU A 64 0.79 0.21 -9.80
N ASP A 65 0.77 0.07 -8.47
CA ASP A 65 0.90 -1.23 -7.84
C ASP A 65 -0.33 -2.11 -8.02
N GLY A 66 -1.52 -1.56 -7.76
CA GLY A 66 -2.78 -2.28 -7.94
C GLY A 66 -2.98 -2.78 -9.38
N ARG A 67 -2.37 -2.11 -10.38
CA ARG A 67 -2.34 -2.58 -11.78
C ARG A 67 -1.26 -3.62 -12.05
N VAL A 68 -0.05 -3.44 -11.53
CA VAL A 68 1.06 -4.40 -11.68
C VAL A 68 0.71 -5.73 -11.01
N ALA A 69 0.11 -5.69 -9.81
CA ALA A 69 -0.32 -6.85 -9.04
C ALA A 69 -1.39 -7.70 -9.75
N ARG A 70 -2.35 -7.07 -10.44
CA ARG A 70 -3.38 -7.78 -11.23
C ARG A 70 -2.83 -8.46 -12.48
N MET A 71 -1.73 -7.96 -13.04
CA MET A 71 -1.14 -8.52 -14.26
C MET A 71 -0.16 -9.67 -13.99
N THR A 72 0.41 -9.79 -12.78
CA THR A 72 1.45 -10.79 -12.48
C THR A 72 0.97 -12.06 -11.78
N ASN A 73 -0.30 -12.18 -11.35
CA ASN A 73 -0.83 -13.39 -10.67
C ASN A 73 -0.04 -13.85 -9.43
N THR A 74 0.78 -12.97 -8.82
CA THR A 74 1.67 -13.29 -7.69
C THR A 74 1.30 -12.56 -6.40
N VAL A 75 0.01 -12.27 -6.19
CA VAL A 75 -0.46 -11.55 -4.98
C VAL A 75 -0.84 -12.55 -3.90
N SER A 76 -0.17 -12.51 -2.73
CA SER A 76 -0.65 -13.24 -1.55
C SER A 76 -1.88 -12.56 -0.97
N ASP A 77 -2.65 -13.32 -0.19
CA ASP A 77 -3.77 -12.76 0.56
C ASP A 77 -3.31 -11.66 1.53
N PHE A 78 -2.12 -11.79 2.12
CA PHE A 78 -1.52 -10.69 2.91
C PHE A 78 -1.29 -9.42 2.09
N GLY A 79 -0.79 -9.52 0.85
CA GLY A 79 -0.55 -8.36 0.00
C GLY A 79 -1.85 -7.62 -0.36
N LYS A 80 -2.94 -8.37 -0.57
CA LYS A 80 -4.26 -7.78 -0.84
C LYS A 80 -4.83 -7.02 0.36
N GLU A 81 -4.72 -7.60 1.55
CA GLU A 81 -5.16 -6.94 2.79
C GLU A 81 -4.28 -5.71 3.07
N TYR A 82 -2.98 -5.81 2.83
CA TYR A 82 -2.04 -4.69 2.98
C TYR A 82 -2.35 -3.53 2.03
N ASP A 83 -2.58 -3.82 0.74
CA ASP A 83 -3.00 -2.83 -0.28
C ASP A 83 -4.26 -2.09 0.17
N SER A 84 -5.27 -2.83 0.64
CA SER A 84 -6.53 -2.26 1.14
C SER A 84 -6.33 -1.35 2.37
N LEU A 85 -5.42 -1.71 3.27
CA LEU A 85 -5.09 -0.86 4.43
C LEU A 85 -4.37 0.42 3.99
N VAL A 86 -3.47 0.32 3.02
CA VAL A 86 -2.73 1.47 2.52
C VAL A 86 -3.63 2.40 1.72
N ASP A 87 -4.53 1.87 0.91
CA ASP A 87 -5.60 2.61 0.24
C ASP A 87 -6.41 3.47 1.22
N LEU A 88 -6.84 2.87 2.34
CA LEU A 88 -7.58 3.57 3.39
C LEU A 88 -6.77 4.71 4.02
N VAL A 89 -5.46 4.51 4.20
CA VAL A 89 -4.58 5.55 4.75
C VAL A 89 -4.33 6.67 3.72
N ALA A 90 -4.04 6.31 2.47
CA ALA A 90 -3.67 7.25 1.42
C ALA A 90 -4.84 8.10 0.93
N PHE A 91 -6.02 7.51 0.78
CA PHE A 91 -7.19 8.19 0.23
C PHE A 91 -8.22 8.61 1.27
N GLY A 92 -8.24 7.97 2.45
CA GLY A 92 -9.13 8.34 3.56
C GLY A 92 -8.41 9.22 4.57
N LEU A 93 -7.46 8.64 5.29
CA LEU A 93 -6.88 9.26 6.48
C LEU A 93 -6.01 10.49 6.15
N ALA A 94 -5.13 10.40 5.17
CA ALA A 94 -4.21 11.49 4.85
C ALA A 94 -4.95 12.76 4.39
N PRO A 95 -5.88 12.73 3.41
CA PRO A 95 -6.65 13.91 3.04
C PRO A 95 -7.47 14.49 4.20
N ALA A 96 -8.13 13.63 4.98
CA ALA A 96 -8.90 14.04 6.16
C ALA A 96 -8.05 14.84 7.16
N LEU A 97 -6.85 14.34 7.48
CA LEU A 97 -5.93 15.01 8.41
C LEU A 97 -5.34 16.29 7.81
N VAL A 98 -5.09 16.33 6.50
CA VAL A 98 -4.63 17.55 5.82
C VAL A 98 -5.70 18.64 5.92
N PHE A 99 -6.97 18.33 5.64
CA PHE A 99 -8.06 19.27 5.82
C PHE A 99 -8.20 19.68 7.28
N TYR A 100 -8.09 18.72 8.20
CA TYR A 100 -8.16 18.99 9.64
C TYR A 100 -7.14 20.05 10.06
N GLU A 101 -5.86 19.83 9.74
CA GLU A 101 -4.78 20.77 10.07
C GLU A 101 -4.86 22.08 9.29
N TRP A 102 -5.44 22.09 8.08
CA TRP A 102 -5.53 23.30 7.26
C TRP A 102 -6.51 24.35 7.80
N GLY A 103 -7.63 23.92 8.39
CA GLY A 103 -8.62 24.88 8.86
C GLY A 103 -9.69 24.36 9.79
N LEU A 104 -9.82 23.05 10.01
CA LEU A 104 -10.83 22.54 10.93
C LEU A 104 -10.36 22.47 12.38
N LYS A 105 -9.04 22.53 12.62
CA LYS A 105 -8.45 22.53 13.96
C LYS A 105 -9.00 23.62 14.87
N ASP A 106 -9.30 24.80 14.30
CA ASP A 106 -9.82 25.94 15.03
C ASP A 106 -11.32 25.81 15.39
N LEU A 107 -12.04 24.88 14.77
CA LEU A 107 -13.46 24.61 15.06
C LEU A 107 -13.70 23.71 16.27
N GLY A 108 -12.64 23.30 16.99
CA GLY A 108 -12.76 22.44 18.17
C GLY A 108 -13.47 21.13 17.82
N LYS A 109 -14.43 20.69 18.66
CA LYS A 109 -15.11 19.37 18.50
C LYS A 109 -15.81 19.18 17.15
N ILE A 110 -16.25 20.25 16.50
CA ILE A 110 -16.88 20.18 15.18
C ILE A 110 -15.86 19.80 14.12
N GLY A 111 -14.62 20.32 14.22
CA GLY A 111 -13.56 20.02 13.28
C GLY A 111 -13.16 18.55 13.25
N TRP A 112 -13.24 17.86 14.38
CA TRP A 112 -12.97 16.43 14.49
C TRP A 112 -14.03 15.60 13.75
N LEU A 113 -15.31 15.96 13.89
CA LEU A 113 -16.42 15.28 13.25
C LEU A 113 -16.40 15.48 11.73
N THR A 114 -16.13 16.70 11.28
CA THR A 114 -16.08 16.99 9.84
C THR A 114 -14.86 16.39 9.16
N ALA A 115 -13.73 16.23 9.85
CA ALA A 115 -12.58 15.51 9.31
C ALA A 115 -12.81 13.98 9.22
N PHE A 116 -13.76 13.43 9.98
CA PHE A 116 -14.04 12.00 10.00
C PHE A 116 -15.06 11.53 8.94
N ILE A 117 -15.90 12.45 8.45
CA ILE A 117 -16.97 12.19 7.48
C ILE A 117 -16.44 12.41 6.06
#